data_AF-A0A954MAY8-F1
#
_entry.id   AF-A0A954MAY8-F1
#
_cell.length_a   1.000
_cell.length_b   1.000
_cell.length_c   1.000
_cell.angle_alpha   90.00
_cell.angle_beta   90.00
_cell.angle_gamma   90.00
#
_symmetry.space_group_name_H-M   'P 1'
#
loop_
_entity.id
_entity.type
_entity.pdbx_description
1 polymer ?
#
loop_
_entity_poly.entity_id
_entity_poly.type
_entity_poly.pdbx_seq_one_letter_code
_entity_poly.pdbx_strand_id
1 'polypeptide(L)'
;MEERVNMAQRKAISEILKELDGRERRVISCRFGLTRGSEPETLEEVGNRLGVTKERVRQIEVRTLEKLRRIARRKQVDIPGI
;
A
#
# COMPACT_ATOMS: atom_id res chain seq x y z
N MET A 1 -12.98 -14.69 -9.29
CA MET A 1 -13.26 -14.29 -7.89
C MET A 1 -12.17 -13.37 -7.35
N GLU A 2 -10.92 -13.54 -7.76
CA GLU A 2 -9.76 -12.69 -7.38
C GLU A 2 -9.83 -11.23 -7.89
N GLU A 3 -10.44 -10.96 -9.05
CA GLU A 3 -10.50 -9.60 -9.61
C GLU A 3 -11.44 -8.63 -8.87
N ARG A 4 -12.53 -9.14 -8.25
CA ARG A 4 -13.48 -8.28 -7.52
C ARG A 4 -12.94 -7.85 -6.15
N VAL A 5 -12.15 -8.72 -5.50
CA VAL A 5 -11.42 -8.40 -4.27
C VAL A 5 -10.43 -7.27 -4.55
N ASN A 6 -9.73 -7.35 -5.69
CA ASN A 6 -8.74 -6.39 -6.12
C ASN A 6 -9.32 -4.97 -6.30
N MET A 7 -10.53 -4.82 -6.85
CA MET A 7 -11.11 -3.50 -7.14
C MET A 7 -11.66 -2.78 -5.90
N ALA A 8 -12.33 -3.50 -4.99
CA ALA A 8 -12.82 -2.94 -3.73
C ALA A 8 -11.67 -2.57 -2.79
N GLN A 9 -10.64 -3.43 -2.68
CA GLN A 9 -9.38 -3.11 -2.00
C GLN A 9 -8.73 -1.87 -2.60
N ARG A 10 -8.59 -1.78 -3.93
CA ARG A 10 -7.98 -0.62 -4.59
C ARG A 10 -8.66 0.69 -4.22
N LYS A 11 -10.00 0.72 -4.16
CA LYS A 11 -10.74 1.94 -3.82
C LYS A 11 -10.57 2.33 -2.34
N ALA A 12 -10.66 1.35 -1.44
CA ALA A 12 -10.39 1.55 -0.01
C ALA A 12 -8.97 2.06 0.23
N ILE A 13 -7.98 1.40 -0.38
CA ILE A 13 -6.57 1.77 -0.27
C ILE A 13 -6.33 3.15 -0.91
N SER A 14 -6.95 3.47 -2.05
CA SER A 14 -6.82 4.78 -2.70
C SER A 14 -7.29 5.94 -1.82
N GLU A 15 -8.42 5.78 -1.12
CA GLU A 15 -8.92 6.79 -0.18
C GLU A 15 -8.00 6.98 1.01
N ILE A 16 -7.39 5.90 1.50
CA ILE A 16 -6.47 5.99 2.65
C ILE A 16 -5.08 6.48 2.22
N LEU A 17 -4.64 6.14 1.01
CA LEU A 17 -3.40 6.64 0.41
C LEU A 17 -3.37 8.18 0.38
N LYS A 18 -4.52 8.85 0.29
CA LYS A 18 -4.62 10.32 0.37
C LYS A 18 -4.13 10.87 1.72
N GLU A 19 -4.23 10.11 2.81
CA GLU A 19 -3.77 10.49 4.16
C GLU A 19 -2.32 10.04 4.48
N LEU A 20 -1.68 9.34 3.53
CA LEU A 20 -0.27 8.98 3.62
C LEU A 20 0.62 10.08 3.06
N ASP A 21 1.83 10.19 3.61
CA ASP A 21 2.84 11.07 3.04
C ASP A 21 3.29 10.55 1.65
N GLY A 22 3.98 11.40 0.88
CA GLY A 22 4.37 11.06 -0.49
C GLY A 22 5.30 9.84 -0.59
N ARG A 23 6.06 9.52 0.47
CA ARG A 23 6.98 8.38 0.51
C ARG A 23 6.25 7.09 0.87
N GLU A 24 5.42 7.11 1.91
CA GLU A 24 4.51 6.05 2.32
C GLU A 24 3.61 5.64 1.14
N ARG A 25 2.99 6.62 0.48
CA ARG A 25 2.13 6.39 -0.69
C ARG A 25 2.88 5.72 -1.82
N ARG A 26 4.10 6.17 -2.13
CA ARG A 26 4.94 5.57 -3.18
C ARG A 26 5.25 4.11 -2.88
N VAL A 27 5.70 3.80 -1.66
CA VAL A 27 6.03 2.44 -1.25
C VAL A 27 4.82 1.51 -1.39
N ILE A 28 3.67 1.89 -0.84
CA ILE A 28 2.44 1.07 -0.93
C ILE A 28 1.94 0.97 -2.38
N SER A 29 2.02 2.05 -3.16
CA SER A 29 1.57 2.01 -4.56
C SER A 29 2.36 1.03 -5.41
N CYS A 30 3.67 0.90 -5.15
CA CYS A 30 4.52 -0.12 -5.78
C CYS A 30 4.21 -1.52 -5.26
N ARG A 31 4.21 -1.69 -3.93
CA ARG A 31 4.07 -3.00 -3.27
C ARG A 31 2.76 -3.69 -3.61
N PHE A 32 1.71 -2.93 -3.88
CA PHE A 32 0.37 -3.45 -4.14
C PHE A 32 -0.10 -3.23 -5.59
N GLY A 33 0.78 -2.78 -6.50
CA GLY A 33 0.43 -2.60 -7.92
C GLY A 33 -0.78 -1.66 -8.11
N LEU A 34 -0.85 -0.57 -7.33
CA LEU A 34 -2.02 0.32 -7.30
C LEU A 34 -1.99 1.35 -8.43
N THR A 35 -0.90 1.39 -9.19
CA THR A 35 -0.77 2.20 -10.40
C THR A 35 -1.31 1.42 -11.60
N ARG A 36 -2.03 2.10 -12.49
CA ARG A 36 -2.68 1.47 -13.64
C ARG A 36 -1.62 0.78 -14.53
N GLY A 37 -1.70 -0.54 -14.67
CA GLY A 37 -0.76 -1.33 -15.47
C GLY A 37 0.55 -1.69 -14.77
N SER A 38 0.67 -1.48 -13.46
CA SER A 38 1.83 -1.91 -12.68
C SER A 38 1.53 -3.18 -11.88
N GLU A 39 2.40 -4.16 -12.00
CA GLU A 39 2.41 -5.35 -11.14
C GLU A 39 2.90 -5.00 -9.72
N PRO A 40 2.52 -5.77 -8.69
CA PRO A 40 3.09 -5.65 -7.35
C PRO A 40 4.61 -5.85 -7.35
N GLU A 41 5.36 -4.87 -6.86
CA GLU A 41 6.82 -4.94 -6.71
C GLU A 41 7.21 -5.56 -5.35
N THR A 42 8.34 -6.25 -5.29
CA THR A 42 8.95 -6.76 -4.06
C THR A 42 9.59 -5.63 -3.24
N LEU A 43 9.85 -5.85 -1.94
CA LEU A 43 10.54 -4.89 -1.08
C LEU A 43 11.92 -4.45 -1.64
N GLU A 44 12.57 -5.36 -2.36
CA GLU A 44 13.89 -5.18 -2.93
C GLU A 44 13.84 -4.32 -4.19
N GLU A 45 12.90 -4.60 -5.10
CA GLU A 45 12.65 -3.77 -6.28
C GLU A 45 12.24 -2.35 -5.89
N VAL A 46 11.34 -2.20 -4.93
CA VAL A 46 10.94 -0.89 -4.41
C VAL A 46 12.12 -0.16 -3.77
N GLY A 47 12.97 -0.89 -3.05
CA GLY A 47 14.17 -0.33 -2.42
C GLY A 47 15.13 0.24 -3.46
N ASN A 48 15.46 -0.58 -4.46
CA ASN A 48 16.31 -0.18 -5.59
C ASN A 48 15.74 1.03 -6.33
N ARG A 49 14.43 1.04 -6.60
CA ARG A 49 13.74 2.13 -7.31
C ARG A 49 13.69 3.44 -6.53
N LEU A 50 13.59 3.38 -5.20
CA LEU A 50 13.51 4.54 -4.32
C LEU A 50 14.87 4.96 -3.74
N GLY A 51 15.95 4.25 -4.08
CA GLY A 51 17.29 4.51 -3.55
C GLY A 51 17.39 4.29 -2.03
N VAL A 52 16.66 3.29 -1.51
CA VAL A 52 16.65 2.94 -0.09
C VAL A 52 16.85 1.44 0.12
N THR A 53 17.28 1.05 1.31
CA THR A 53 17.47 -0.37 1.63
C THR A 53 16.13 -1.11 1.71
N LYS A 54 16.15 -2.42 1.43
CA LYS A 54 15.00 -3.33 1.62
C LYS A 54 14.38 -3.21 3.01
N GLU A 55 15.20 -3.15 4.05
CA GLU A 55 14.72 -2.99 5.43
C GLU A 55 14.05 -1.63 5.64
N ARG A 56 14.53 -0.57 4.99
CA ARG A 56 13.87 0.73 5.04
C ARG A 56 12.49 0.69 4.40
N VAL A 57 12.32 -0.01 3.28
CA VAL A 57 11.00 -0.24 2.66
C VAL A 57 10.10 -1.03 3.60
N ARG A 58 10.62 -2.11 4.23
CA ARG A 58 9.86 -2.92 5.19
C ARG A 58 9.36 -2.09 6.37
N GLN A 59 10.20 -1.24 6.94
CA GLN A 59 9.82 -0.34 8.03
C GLN A 59 8.71 0.63 7.62
N ILE A 60 8.81 1.21 6.42
CA ILE A 60 7.78 2.09 5.89
C ILE A 60 6.47 1.32 5.68
N GLU A 61 6.53 0.12 5.09
CA GLU A 61 5.38 -0.74 4.86
C GLU A 61 4.65 -1.06 6.17
N VAL A 62 5.36 -1.52 7.20
CA VAL A 62 4.76 -1.86 8.51
C VAL A 62 4.06 -0.66 9.14
N ARG A 63 4.75 0.49 9.24
CA ARG A 63 4.15 1.72 9.82
C ARG A 63 2.94 2.18 9.03
N THR A 64 3.02 2.06 7.71
CA THR A 64 1.94 2.44 6.83
C THR A 64 0.73 1.52 7.00
N LEU A 65 0.93 0.19 7.04
CA LEU A 65 -0.13 -0.79 7.28
C LEU A 65 -0.84 -0.56 8.62
N GLU A 66 -0.12 -0.23 9.69
CA GLU A 66 -0.72 0.13 10.97
C GLU A 66 -1.59 1.39 10.89
N LYS A 67 -1.12 2.40 10.14
CA LYS A 67 -1.88 3.62 9.85
C LYS A 67 -3.11 3.31 9.00
N LEU A 68 -2.98 2.45 7.99
CA LEU A 68 -4.10 1.96 7.17
C LEU A 68 -5.17 1.30 8.02
N ARG A 69 -4.79 0.35 8.90
CA ARG A 69 -5.71 -0.33 9.85
C ARG A 69 -6.49 0.65 10.71
N ARG A 70 -5.82 1.70 11.20
CA ARG A 70 -6.46 2.71 12.06
C ARG A 70 -7.48 3.54 11.29
N ILE A 71 -7.15 3.94 10.07
CA ILE A 71 -8.05 4.74 9.21
C ILE A 71 -9.22 3.88 8.72
N ALA A 72 -8.97 2.63 8.37
CA ALA A 72 -9.97 1.64 7.98
C ALA A 72 -11.03 1.46 9.07
N ARG A 73 -10.60 1.25 10.32
CA ARG A 73 -11.50 1.19 11.49
C ARG A 73 -12.33 2.47 11.66
N ARG A 74 -11.70 3.64 11.55
CA ARG A 74 -12.38 4.94 11.65
C ARG A 74 -13.44 5.13 10.57
N LYS A 75 -13.15 4.70 9.33
CA LYS A 75 -14.03 4.85 8.17
C LYS A 75 -15.00 3.66 7.98
N GLN A 76 -14.97 2.67 8.87
CA GLN A 76 -15.71 1.40 8.74
C GLN A 76 -15.50 0.73 7.38
N VAL A 77 -14.26 0.81 6.87
CA VAL A 77 -13.86 0.18 5.62
C VAL A 77 -13.17 -1.13 5.95
N ASP A 78 -13.71 -2.23 5.45
CA ASP A 78 -13.05 -3.53 5.56
C ASP A 78 -11.93 -3.63 4.52
N ILE A 79 -10.71 -3.96 4.97
CA ILE A 79 -9.58 -4.21 4.07
C ILE A 79 -9.22 -5.69 4.19
N PRO A 80 -9.65 -6.53 3.23
CA PRO A 80 -9.30 -7.94 3.22
C PRO A 80 -7.78 -8.12 3.22
N GLY A 81 -7.25 -9.03 4.04
CA GLY A 81 -5.82 -9.37 4.07
C GLY A 81 -4.92 -8.40 4.85
N ILE A 82 -5.50 -7.47 5.61
CA ILE A 82 -4.81 -6.63 6.60
C ILE A 82 -5.33 -6.94 8.00
#